data_AF-A0A9E3XVU1-F1
#
_entry.id   AF-A0A9E3XVU1-F1
#
_cell.length_a   1.000
_cell.length_b   1.000
_cell.length_c   1.000
_cell.angle_alpha   90.00
_cell.angle_beta   90.00
_cell.angle_gamma   90.00
#
_symmetry.space_group_name_H-M   'P 1'
#
loop_
_entity.id
_entity.type
_entity.pdbx_description
1 polymer ?
#
loop_
_entity_poly.entity_id
_entity_poly.type
_entity_poly.pdbx_seq_one_letter_code
_entity_poly.pdbx_strand_id
1 'polypeptide(L)'
;MPGNPFTDPNWATDLADTVERVVGKVRSVATDNAVKASRGIVFGTLGLIALLTALPLLVILLLGAFRELLWGFFVDRDTAVYASYLTIGVFFMMIGFLLLKLRHSKEAS
;
A
#
# COMPACT_ATOMS: atom_id res chain seq x y z
N MET A 1 -17.29 -39.92 6.12
CA MET A 1 -18.57 -40.16 5.43
C MET A 1 -19.64 -39.97 6.48
N PRO A 2 -20.72 -39.19 6.26
CA PRO A 2 -21.78 -39.03 7.24
C PRO A 2 -22.35 -40.41 7.59
N GLY A 3 -22.43 -40.74 8.88
CA GLY A 3 -22.90 -42.02 9.39
C GLY A 3 -24.35 -42.28 8.96
N ASN A 4 -24.63 -43.51 8.54
CA ASN A 4 -25.96 -43.91 8.10
C ASN A 4 -26.89 -44.12 9.33
N PRO A 5 -28.09 -43.51 9.37
CA PRO A 5 -29.01 -43.55 10.52
C PRO A 5 -29.45 -44.96 10.93
N PHE A 6 -29.35 -45.93 10.02
CA PHE A 6 -29.77 -47.31 10.28
C PHE A 6 -28.66 -48.24 10.76
N THR A 7 -27.40 -47.82 10.70
CA THR A 7 -26.23 -48.69 11.02
C THR A 7 -25.21 -48.05 11.93
N ASP A 8 -25.31 -46.75 12.22
CA ASP A 8 -24.35 -46.01 13.03
C ASP A 8 -25.05 -45.30 14.20
N PRO A 9 -24.75 -45.64 15.46
CA PRO A 9 -25.36 -45.00 16.63
C PRO A 9 -24.95 -43.52 16.82
N ASN A 10 -23.86 -43.06 16.21
CA ASN A 10 -23.36 -41.68 16.33
C ASN A 10 -23.78 -40.76 15.16
N TRP A 11 -24.62 -41.27 14.25
CA TRP A 11 -25.03 -40.55 13.02
C TRP A 11 -25.59 -39.15 13.27
N ALA A 12 -26.33 -38.97 14.36
CA ALA A 12 -26.97 -37.71 14.70
C ALA A 12 -25.94 -36.64 15.10
N THR A 13 -24.94 -37.02 15.90
CA THR A 13 -23.88 -36.13 16.37
C THR A 13 -22.97 -35.72 15.21
N ASP A 14 -22.59 -36.67 14.36
CA ASP A 14 -21.73 -36.40 13.19
C ASP A 14 -22.40 -35.49 12.15
N LEU A 15 -23.72 -35.60 11.99
CA LEU A 15 -24.49 -34.68 11.15
C LEU A 15 -24.59 -33.30 11.77
N ALA A 16 -24.84 -33.20 13.08
CA ALA A 16 -24.89 -31.93 13.78
C ALA A 16 -23.54 -31.19 13.70
N ASP A 17 -22.43 -31.89 13.93
CA ASP A 17 -21.07 -31.34 13.82
C ASP A 17 -20.75 -30.89 12.38
N THR A 18 -21.25 -31.64 11.38
CA THR A 18 -21.08 -31.26 9.98
C THR A 18 -21.87 -30.00 9.65
N VAL A 19 -23.11 -29.87 10.12
CA VAL A 19 -23.95 -28.68 9.94
C VAL A 19 -23.32 -27.49 10.66
N GLU A 20 -22.89 -27.64 11.91
CA GLU A 20 -22.25 -26.57 12.67
C GLU A 20 -20.96 -26.09 12.00
N ARG A 21 -20.13 -27.02 11.50
CA ARG A 21 -18.91 -26.69 10.76
C ARG A 21 -19.20 -25.94 9.46
N VAL A 22 -20.26 -26.32 8.74
CA VAL A 22 -20.66 -25.63 7.49
C VAL A 22 -21.22 -24.25 7.79
N VAL A 23 -22.11 -24.12 8.78
CA VAL A 23 -22.69 -22.82 9.19
C VAL A 23 -21.62 -21.89 9.76
N GLY A 24 -20.72 -22.40 10.59
CA GLY A 24 -19.57 -21.67 11.11
C GLY A 24 -18.64 -21.17 10.00
N LYS A 25 -18.44 -21.98 8.95
CA LYS A 25 -17.65 -21.59 7.77
C LYS A 25 -18.34 -20.51 6.92
N VAL A 26 -19.67 -20.58 6.75
CA VAL A 26 -20.44 -19.53 6.05
C VAL A 26 -20.38 -18.22 6.84
N ARG A 27 -20.55 -18.28 8.17
CA ARG A 27 -20.51 -17.10 9.05
C ARG A 27 -19.15 -16.41 9.04
N SER A 28 -18.06 -17.17 9.13
CA SER A 28 -16.70 -16.61 9.13
C SER A 28 -16.33 -16.01 7.77
N VAL A 29 -16.67 -16.70 6.67
CA VAL A 29 -16.39 -16.21 5.31
C VAL A 29 -17.19 -14.94 5.00
N ALA A 30 -18.44 -14.84 5.46
CA ALA A 30 -19.27 -13.66 5.21
C ALA A 30 -18.88 -12.47 6.10
N THR A 31 -18.61 -12.70 7.39
CA THR A 31 -18.45 -11.61 8.36
C THR A 31 -17.01 -11.10 8.42
N ASP A 32 -16.04 -12.01 8.56
CA ASP A 32 -14.65 -11.60 8.82
C ASP A 32 -13.98 -11.06 7.57
N ASN A 33 -14.30 -11.62 6.40
CA ASN A 33 -13.78 -11.09 5.13
C ASN A 33 -14.41 -9.74 4.78
N ALA A 34 -15.71 -9.55 5.06
CA ALA A 34 -16.37 -8.26 4.85
C ALA A 34 -15.78 -7.17 5.74
N VAL A 35 -15.49 -7.48 7.01
CA VAL A 35 -14.83 -6.54 7.93
C VAL A 35 -13.40 -6.24 7.52
N LYS A 36 -12.64 -7.23 7.01
CA LYS A 36 -11.29 -6.99 6.48
C LYS A 36 -11.32 -6.11 5.23
N ALA A 37 -12.25 -6.37 4.32
CA ALA A 37 -12.42 -5.57 3.10
C ALA A 37 -12.79 -4.12 3.43
N SER A 38 -13.75 -3.91 4.35
CA SER A 38 -14.15 -2.56 4.77
C SER A 38 -13.01 -1.80 5.45
N ARG A 39 -12.26 -2.45 6.35
CA ARG A 39 -11.05 -1.87 6.95
C ARG A 39 -10.00 -1.53 5.89
N GLY A 40 -9.76 -2.42 4.93
CA GLY A 40 -8.83 -2.18 3.83
C GLY A 40 -9.22 -0.95 3.01
N ILE A 41 -10.51 -0.76 2.73
CA ILE A 41 -11.00 0.41 2.00
C ILE A 41 -10.82 1.68 2.84
N VAL A 42 -11.27 1.69 4.10
CA VAL A 42 -11.20 2.89 4.96
C VAL A 42 -9.75 3.31 5.21
N PHE A 43 -8.89 2.38 5.63
CA PHE A 43 -7.49 2.69 5.87
C PHE A 43 -6.73 2.95 4.56
N GLY A 44 -7.11 2.30 3.46
CA GLY A 44 -6.56 2.57 2.14
C GLY A 44 -6.88 3.98 1.66
N THR A 45 -8.12 4.43 1.78
CA THR A 45 -8.53 5.79 1.42
C THR A 45 -7.87 6.83 2.30
N LEU A 46 -7.84 6.63 3.62
CA LEU A 46 -7.14 7.54 4.54
C LEU A 46 -5.63 7.59 4.25
N GLY A 47 -5.02 6.43 4.00
CA GLY A 47 -3.61 6.34 3.61
C GLY A 47 -3.32 7.05 2.30
N LEU A 48 -4.22 6.95 1.31
CA LEU A 48 -4.07 7.61 0.02
C LEU A 48 -4.19 9.13 0.14
N ILE A 49 -5.12 9.64 0.94
CA ILE A 49 -5.25 11.08 1.22
C ILE A 49 -4.00 11.58 1.96
N ALA A 50 -3.54 10.84 2.96
CA ALA A 50 -2.33 11.17 3.70
C ALA A 50 -1.10 11.17 2.77
N LEU A 51 -0.98 10.20 1.86
CA LEU A 51 0.11 10.13 0.90
C LEU A 51 0.08 11.31 -0.08
N LEU A 52 -1.09 11.60 -0.67
CA LEU A 52 -1.26 12.71 -1.62
C LEU A 52 -0.93 14.08 -1.00
N THR A 53 -1.12 14.24 0.30
CA THR A 53 -0.81 15.49 1.02
C THR A 53 0.62 15.50 1.55
N ALA A 54 1.09 14.43 2.18
CA ALA A 54 2.41 14.37 2.78
C ALA A 54 3.55 14.31 1.76
N LEU A 55 3.35 13.62 0.63
CA LEU A 55 4.39 13.44 -0.37
C LEU A 55 4.86 14.75 -1.01
N PRO A 56 3.99 15.64 -1.53
CA PRO A 56 4.43 16.94 -2.06
C PRO A 56 5.03 17.83 -0.97
N LEU A 57 4.50 17.81 0.26
CA LEU A 57 5.06 18.56 1.38
C LEU A 57 6.47 18.09 1.74
N LEU A 58 6.70 16.77 1.76
CA LEU A 58 8.02 16.18 2.02
C LEU A 58 9.01 16.56 0.93
N VAL A 59 8.57 16.52 -0.34
CA VAL A 59 9.38 16.99 -1.47
C VAL A 59 9.77 18.45 -1.25
N ILE A 60 8.80 19.35 -1.07
CA ILE A 60 9.06 20.79 -0.84
C ILE A 60 10.01 21.00 0.35
N LEU A 61 9.81 20.28 1.45
CA LEU A 61 10.66 20.36 2.64
C LEU A 61 12.10 19.96 2.34
N LEU A 62 12.32 18.83 1.66
CA LEU A 62 13.66 18.37 1.27
C LEU A 62 14.37 19.40 0.40
N LEU A 63 13.63 20.07 -0.47
CA LEU A 63 14.16 21.03 -1.43
C LEU A 63 14.47 22.37 -0.81
N GLY A 64 13.64 22.81 0.14
CA GLY A 64 13.94 23.93 1.03
C GLY A 64 15.18 23.66 1.87
N ALA A 65 15.25 22.48 2.49
CA ALA A 65 16.38 22.08 3.32
C ALA A 65 17.68 21.99 2.49
N PHE A 66 17.64 21.41 1.29
CA PHE A 66 18.81 21.37 0.39
C PHE A 66 19.26 22.77 -0.05
N ARG A 67 18.31 23.67 -0.36
CA ARG A 67 18.60 25.07 -0.71
C ARG A 67 19.30 25.79 0.44
N GLU A 68 18.79 25.65 1.66
CA GLU A 68 19.33 26.34 2.84
C GLU A 68 20.68 25.76 3.27
N LEU A 69 20.84 24.44 3.20
CA LEU A 69 22.07 23.74 3.58
C LEU A 69 23.23 23.96 2.60
N LEU A 70 22.98 23.95 1.28
CA LEU A 70 24.04 24.05 0.27
C LEU A 70 24.32 25.48 -0.20
N TRP A 71 23.29 26.32 -0.28
CA TRP A 71 23.38 27.63 -0.96
C TRP A 71 23.06 28.82 -0.05
N GLY A 72 22.59 28.59 1.18
CA GLY A 72 22.25 29.64 2.14
C GLY A 72 23.41 30.56 2.52
N PHE A 73 24.66 30.12 2.29
CA PHE A 73 25.86 30.92 2.58
C PHE A 73 26.45 31.65 1.36
N PHE A 74 26.09 31.25 0.13
CA PHE A 74 26.82 31.66 -1.08
C PHE A 74 25.99 32.45 -2.10
N VAL A 75 24.65 32.45 -2.03
CA VAL A 75 23.81 32.96 -3.13
C VAL A 75 22.61 33.77 -2.64
N ASP A 76 22.33 34.87 -3.35
CA ASP A 76 21.23 35.81 -3.08
C ASP A 76 19.83 35.16 -3.21
N ARG A 77 18.85 35.73 -2.50
CA ARG A 77 17.56 35.07 -2.20
C ARG A 77 16.78 34.73 -3.47
N ASP A 78 16.89 35.55 -4.50
CA ASP A 78 16.18 35.39 -5.78
C ASP A 78 16.74 34.23 -6.62
N THR A 79 18.07 34.08 -6.68
CA THR A 79 18.71 33.03 -7.50
C THR A 79 18.53 31.65 -6.86
N ALA A 80 18.47 31.59 -5.53
CA ALA A 80 18.32 30.34 -4.79
C ALA A 80 16.94 29.66 -5.02
N VAL A 81 15.90 30.41 -5.41
CA VAL A 81 14.60 29.86 -5.82
C VAL A 81 14.74 29.06 -7.12
N TYR A 82 15.37 29.63 -8.14
CA TYR A 82 15.60 28.95 -9.43
C TYR A 82 16.53 27.74 -9.30
N ALA A 83 17.55 27.83 -8.44
CA ALA A 83 18.44 26.70 -8.15
C ALA A 83 17.68 25.52 -7.53
N SER A 84 16.72 25.78 -6.64
CA SER A 84 15.89 24.72 -6.06
C SER A 84 15.02 24.02 -7.12
N TYR A 85 14.36 24.78 -8.02
CA TYR A 85 13.60 24.22 -9.15
C TYR A 85 14.45 23.36 -10.09
N LEU A 86 15.68 23.81 -10.39
CA LEU A 86 16.58 23.08 -11.27
C LEU A 86 17.08 21.77 -10.64
N THR A 87 17.42 21.79 -9.34
CA THR A 87 17.91 20.61 -8.64
C THR A 87 16.86 19.49 -8.55
N ILE A 88 15.58 19.87 -8.40
CA ILE A 88 14.42 18.96 -8.41
C ILE A 88 14.25 18.29 -9.76
N GLY A 89 14.26 19.11 -10.81
CA GLY A 89 14.09 18.63 -12.18
C GLY A 89 15.17 17.61 -12.53
N VAL A 90 16.42 17.89 -12.17
CA VAL A 90 17.55 16.98 -12.39
C VAL A 90 17.39 15.69 -11.59
N PHE A 91 16.96 15.77 -10.32
CA PHE A 91 16.73 14.60 -9.49
C PHE A 91 15.65 13.66 -10.07
N PHE A 92 14.50 14.21 -10.46
CA PHE A 92 13.43 13.42 -11.09
C PHE A 92 13.85 12.85 -12.45
N MET A 93 14.63 13.59 -13.23
CA MET A 93 15.14 13.13 -14.52
C MET A 93 16.11 11.95 -14.35
N MET A 94 16.99 12.00 -13.35
CA MET A 94 17.91 10.91 -13.00
C MET A 94 17.15 9.66 -12.54
N ILE A 95 16.13 9.81 -11.69
CA ILE A 95 15.29 8.68 -11.27
C ILE A 95 14.55 8.07 -12.46
N GLY A 96 13.93 8.90 -13.30
CA GLY A 96 13.25 8.44 -14.52
C GLY A 96 14.18 7.68 -15.45
N PHE A 97 15.41 8.18 -15.64
CA PHE A 97 16.43 7.51 -16.44
C PHE A 97 16.84 6.15 -15.85
N LEU A 98 17.05 6.05 -14.53
CA LEU A 98 17.37 4.79 -13.86
C LEU A 98 16.23 3.78 -13.95
N LEU A 99 14.98 4.21 -13.77
CA LEU A 99 13.80 3.35 -13.93
C LEU A 99 13.65 2.83 -15.36
N LEU A 100 13.90 3.67 -16.36
CA LEU A 100 13.90 3.26 -17.77
C LEU A 100 15.03 2.27 -18.09
N LYS A 101 16.21 2.47 -17.49
CA LYS A 101 17.33 1.54 -17.61
C LYS A 101 17.01 0.19 -16.97
N LEU A 102 16.42 0.19 -15.78
CA LEU A 102 15.99 -1.02 -15.07
C LEU A 102 14.89 -1.76 -15.84
N ARG A 103 13.98 -1.03 -16.52
CA ARG A 103 12.98 -1.63 -17.40
C ARG A 103 13.63 -2.32 -18.61
N HIS A 104 14.50 -1.64 -19.35
CA HIS A 104 15.16 -2.24 -20.52
C HIS A 104 16.03 -3.45 -20.17
N SER A 105 16.70 -3.44 -19.01
CA SER A 105 17.47 -4.59 -18.54
C SER A 105 16.61 -5.82 -18.24
N LYS A 106 15.30 -5.63 -18.04
CA LYS A 106 14.33 -6.69 -17.75
C LYS A 106 13.66 -7.24 -19.01
N GLU A 107 13.66 -6.47 -20.11
CA GLU A 107 13.17 -6.91 -21.44
C GLU A 107 14.27 -7.62 -22.26
N ALA A 108 15.55 -7.48 -21.87
CA ALA A 108 16.71 -8.07 -22.54
C ALA A 108 17.21 -9.41 -21.92
N SER A 109 16.50 -9.94 -20.92
CA SER A 109 16.81 -11.22 -20.25
C SER A 109 15.64 -12.18 -20.35
#